data_AF-A0A0D0KKN6-F1
#
_entry.id   AF-A0A0D0KKN6-F1
#
_cell.length_a   1.000
_cell.length_b   1.000
_cell.length_c   1.000
_cell.angle_alpha   90.00
_cell.angle_beta   90.00
_cell.angle_gamma   90.00
#
_symmetry.space_group_name_H-M   'P 1'
#
loop_
_entity.id
_entity.type
_entity.pdbx_description
1 polymer ?
#
loop_
_entity_poly.entity_id
_entity_poly.type
_entity_poly.pdbx_seq_one_letter_code
_entity_poly.pdbx_strand_id
1 'polypeptide(L)'
;MSTDTTLDARAAGEAASELERSSDEVARCADRLDGRAFGPDTAGRNYRSSAADLATGLGHLSGALRAWSQATTETSSSIRSAVAASVSTDTSTAGSLPRGVR
;
A
#
# COMPACT_ATOMS: atom_id res chain seq x y z
N MET A 1 -13.63 -7.30 31.33
CA MET A 1 -13.17 -7.98 30.11
C MET A 1 -12.28 -6.98 29.38
N SER A 2 -11.00 -6.93 29.76
CA SER A 2 -10.03 -6.04 29.11
C SER A 2 -9.52 -6.73 27.87
N THR A 3 -9.87 -6.21 26.69
CA THR A 3 -9.17 -6.55 25.45
C THR A 3 -7.80 -5.90 25.53
N ASP A 4 -6.89 -6.54 26.26
CA ASP A 4 -5.47 -6.26 26.15
C ASP A 4 -5.01 -6.85 24.81
N THR A 5 -5.38 -6.16 23.73
CA THR A 5 -4.82 -6.43 22.40
C THR A 5 -3.42 -5.85 22.45
N THR A 6 -2.50 -6.57 23.10
CA THR A 6 -1.08 -6.20 23.10
C THR A 6 -0.64 -6.19 21.64
N LEU A 7 -0.44 -4.98 21.11
CA LEU A 7 -0.08 -4.79 19.71
C LEU A 7 1.33 -5.35 19.53
N ASP A 8 1.47 -6.45 18.79
CA ASP A 8 2.80 -6.95 18.43
C ASP A 8 3.42 -5.98 17.42
N ALA A 9 4.23 -5.05 17.94
CA ALA A 9 4.93 -4.03 17.17
C ALA A 9 5.81 -4.63 16.06
N ARG A 10 6.36 -5.84 16.28
CA ARG A 10 7.17 -6.52 15.28
C ARG A 10 6.29 -7.04 14.16
N ALA A 11 5.24 -7.79 14.48
CA ALA A 11 4.32 -8.31 13.48
C ALA A 11 3.66 -7.18 12.67
N ALA A 12 3.29 -6.07 13.32
CA ALA A 12 2.75 -4.89 12.64
C ALA A 12 3.78 -4.22 11.71
N GLY A 13 5.05 -4.14 12.13
CA GLY A 13 6.14 -3.63 11.29
C GLY A 13 6.43 -4.52 10.07
N GLU A 14 6.36 -5.85 10.24
CA GLU A 14 6.49 -6.83 9.15
C GLU A 14 5.32 -6.68 8.16
N ALA A 15 4.09 -6.57 8.65
CA ALA A 15 2.90 -6.36 7.83
C ALA A 15 2.97 -5.04 7.02
N ALA A 16 3.38 -3.93 7.65
CA ALA A 16 3.58 -2.66 6.96
C ALA A 16 4.64 -2.76 5.84
N SER A 17 5.71 -3.52 6.08
CA SER A 17 6.78 -3.72 5.09
C SER A 17 6.35 -4.63 3.93
N GLU A 18 5.46 -5.60 4.18
CA GLU A 18 4.85 -6.42 3.12
C GLU A 18 3.90 -5.58 2.26
N LEU A 19 3.09 -4.72 2.88
CA LEU A 19 2.21 -3.80 2.16
C LEU A 19 3.01 -2.86 1.23
N GLU A 20 4.13 -2.32 1.70
CA GLU A 20 5.02 -1.47 0.89
C GLU A 20 5.61 -2.23 -0.31
N ARG A 21 6.09 -3.47 -0.10
CA ARG A 21 6.57 -4.32 -1.20
C ARG A 21 5.47 -4.60 -2.23
N SER A 22 4.27 -4.92 -1.75
CA SER A 22 3.12 -5.18 -2.62
C SER A 22 2.70 -3.92 -3.40
N SER A 23 2.69 -2.74 -2.76
CA SER A 23 2.39 -1.48 -3.43
C SER A 23 3.41 -1.15 -4.52
N ASP A 24 4.68 -1.43 -4.30
CA ASP A 24 5.75 -1.21 -5.27
C ASP A 24 5.61 -2.14 -6.49
N GLU A 25 5.31 -3.42 -6.26
CA GLU A 25 5.10 -4.39 -7.32
C GLU A 25 3.91 -4.02 -8.21
N VAL A 26 2.81 -3.55 -7.60
CA VAL A 26 1.63 -3.11 -8.33
C VAL A 26 1.88 -1.81 -9.09
N ALA A 27 2.60 -0.85 -8.51
CA ALA A 27 3.01 0.36 -9.23
C ALA A 27 3.84 0.03 -10.47
N ARG A 28 4.83 -0.86 -10.35
CA ARG A 28 5.64 -1.33 -11.48
C ARG A 28 4.81 -2.06 -12.53
N CYS A 29 3.77 -2.79 -12.10
CA CYS A 29 2.83 -3.42 -13.04
C CYS A 29 2.01 -2.37 -13.80
N ALA A 30 1.51 -1.35 -13.09
CA ALA A 30 0.77 -0.25 -13.69
C ALA A 30 1.59 0.53 -14.74
N ASP A 31 2.89 0.70 -14.51
CA ASP A 31 3.80 1.36 -15.45
C ASP A 31 4.05 0.54 -16.72
N ARG A 32 4.08 -0.79 -16.62
CA ARG A 32 4.15 -1.69 -17.79
C ARG A 32 2.87 -1.67 -18.62
N LEU A 33 1.74 -1.35 -18.00
CA LEU A 33 0.43 -1.28 -18.64
C LEU A 33 0.15 0.07 -19.32
N ASP A 34 1.08 1.04 -19.29
CA ASP A 34 0.96 2.30 -20.02
C ASP A 34 0.73 1.98 -21.51
N GLY A 35 -0.52 2.18 -21.98
CA GLY A 35 -1.14 1.55 -23.15
C GLY A 35 -0.55 1.88 -24.52
N ARG A 36 0.70 2.35 -24.57
CA ARG A 36 1.47 2.67 -25.77
C ARG A 36 1.59 1.50 -26.74
N ALA A 37 1.49 0.26 -26.25
CA ALA A 37 1.53 -0.95 -27.08
C ALA A 37 0.24 -1.19 -27.89
N PHE A 38 -0.88 -0.56 -27.50
CA PHE A 38 -2.20 -0.82 -28.09
C PHE A 38 -2.81 0.44 -28.72
N GLY A 39 -1.99 1.43 -29.09
CA GLY A 39 -2.47 2.66 -29.73
C GLY A 39 -3.06 2.41 -31.13
N PRO A 40 -3.91 3.33 -31.62
CA PRO A 40 -4.48 3.25 -32.98
C PRO A 40 -3.40 3.29 -34.08
N ASP A 41 -2.22 3.84 -33.78
CA ASP A 41 -1.06 3.90 -34.69
C ASP A 41 -0.36 2.56 -34.85
N THR A 42 -0.42 1.70 -33.83
CA THR A 42 0.11 0.33 -33.83
C THR A 42 -0.89 -0.69 -34.38
N ALA A 43 -2.17 -0.32 -34.50
CA ALA A 43 -3.22 -1.22 -34.97
C ALA A 43 -3.46 -1.11 -36.49
N GLY A 44 -3.70 -2.25 -37.14
CA GLY A 44 -4.15 -2.27 -38.53
C GLY A 44 -5.44 -1.46 -38.72
N ARG A 45 -5.65 -0.92 -39.93
CA ARG A 45 -6.76 0.02 -40.26
C ARG A 45 -8.14 -0.40 -39.74
N ASN A 46 -8.43 -1.70 -39.77
CA ASN A 46 -9.73 -2.26 -39.36
C ASN A 46 -9.91 -2.38 -37.84
N TYR A 47 -8.84 -2.25 -37.05
CA TYR A 47 -8.84 -2.48 -35.61
C TYR A 47 -8.58 -1.21 -34.78
N ARG A 48 -8.50 -0.04 -35.41
CA ARG A 48 -8.18 1.23 -34.71
C ARG A 48 -9.16 1.55 -33.57
N SER A 49 -10.46 1.29 -33.77
CA SER A 49 -11.47 1.52 -32.73
C SER A 49 -11.23 0.61 -31.53
N SER A 50 -11.10 -0.69 -31.77
CA SER A 50 -10.82 -1.67 -30.71
C SER A 50 -9.49 -1.42 -30.00
N ALA A 51 -8.48 -0.95 -30.73
CA ALA A 51 -7.20 -0.54 -30.17
C ALA A 51 -7.34 0.69 -29.26
N ALA A 52 -8.11 1.70 -29.68
CA ALA A 52 -8.41 2.87 -28.85
C ALA A 52 -9.18 2.49 -27.57
N ASP A 53 -10.14 1.57 -27.67
CA ASP A 53 -10.89 1.05 -26.51
C ASP A 53 -9.96 0.30 -25.54
N LEU A 54 -9.07 -0.55 -26.07
CA LEU A 54 -8.06 -1.26 -25.26
C LEU A 54 -7.09 -0.29 -24.59
N ALA A 55 -6.57 0.70 -25.32
CA ALA A 55 -5.67 1.71 -24.77
C ALA A 55 -6.36 2.50 -23.64
N THR A 56 -7.64 2.85 -23.81
CA THR A 56 -8.44 3.53 -22.79
C THR A 56 -8.65 2.65 -21.55
N GLY A 57 -9.04 1.39 -21.74
CA GLY A 57 -9.23 0.43 -20.65
C GLY A 57 -7.94 0.16 -19.86
N LEU A 58 -6.81 0.01 -20.55
CA LEU A 58 -5.49 -0.14 -19.92
C LEU A 58 -5.08 1.13 -19.15
N GLY A 59 -5.41 2.31 -19.68
CA GLY A 59 -5.23 3.58 -18.97
C GLY A 59 -6.00 3.64 -17.66
N HIS A 60 -7.29 3.26 -17.68
CA HIS A 60 -8.11 3.18 -16.46
C HIS A 60 -7.56 2.16 -15.45
N LEU A 61 -7.16 0.97 -15.91
CA LEU A 61 -6.58 -0.05 -15.06
C LEU A 61 -5.26 0.43 -14.43
N SER A 62 -4.35 1.01 -15.22
CA SER A 62 -3.11 1.60 -14.72
C SER A 62 -3.36 2.68 -13.67
N GLY A 63 -4.35 3.55 -13.90
CA GLY A 63 -4.78 4.55 -12.92
C GLY A 63 -5.29 3.95 -11.62
N ALA A 64 -6.14 2.92 -11.69
CA ALA A 64 -6.67 2.23 -10.51
C ALA A 64 -5.57 1.53 -9.71
N LEU A 65 -4.61 0.88 -10.38
CA LEU A 65 -3.47 0.23 -9.73
C LEU A 65 -2.56 1.24 -9.03
N ARG A 66 -2.34 2.42 -9.60
CA ARG A 66 -1.60 3.51 -8.94
C ARG A 66 -2.32 4.04 -7.70
N ALA A 67 -3.63 4.26 -7.80
CA ALA A 67 -4.44 4.68 -6.65
C ALA A 67 -4.41 3.64 -5.52
N TRP A 68 -4.50 2.35 -5.86
CA TRP A 68 -4.40 1.26 -4.89
C TRP A 68 -3.01 1.18 -4.24
N SER A 69 -1.95 1.34 -5.04
CA SER A 69 -0.57 1.38 -4.54
C SER A 69 -0.39 2.51 -3.52
N GLN A 70 -0.85 3.72 -3.87
CA GLN A 70 -0.81 4.88 -2.96
C GLN A 70 -1.59 4.63 -1.66
N ALA A 71 -2.83 4.15 -1.74
CA ALA A 71 -3.64 3.87 -0.55
C ALA A 71 -2.99 2.81 0.35
N THR A 72 -2.31 1.82 -0.24
CA THR A 72 -1.57 0.80 0.49
C THR A 72 -0.36 1.38 1.22
N THR A 73 0.40 2.29 0.59
CA THR A 73 1.49 3.04 1.23
C THR A 73 1.00 3.94 2.37
N GLU A 74 -0.14 4.61 2.20
CA GLU A 74 -0.76 5.42 3.26
C GLU A 74 -1.18 4.55 4.46
N THR A 75 -1.68 3.34 4.17
CA THR A 75 -2.04 2.35 5.19
C THR A 75 -0.80 1.86 5.95
N SER A 76 0.29 1.52 5.25
CA SER A 76 1.54 1.10 5.91
C SER A 76 2.11 2.19 6.80
N SER A 77 2.10 3.45 6.34
CA SER A 77 2.52 4.62 7.12
C SER A 77 1.66 4.81 8.38
N SER A 78 0.35 4.62 8.26
CA SER A 78 -0.59 4.70 9.37
C SER A 78 -0.32 3.61 10.41
N ILE A 79 -0.07 2.37 9.98
CA ILE A 79 0.32 1.26 10.86
C ILE A 79 1.61 1.59 11.60
N ARG A 80 2.65 2.04 10.90
CA ARG A 80 3.94 2.42 11.52
C ARG A 80 3.76 3.53 12.55
N SER A 81 2.94 4.53 12.25
CA SER A 81 2.64 5.63 13.17
C SER A 81 1.90 5.15 14.42
N ALA A 82 0.92 4.27 14.27
CA ALA A 82 0.19 3.67 15.39
C ALA A 82 1.12 2.83 16.28
N VAL A 83 1.99 2.00 15.69
CA VAL A 83 3.00 1.22 16.43
C VAL A 83 3.94 2.12 17.22
N ALA A 84 4.44 3.20 16.62
CA ALA A 84 5.33 4.15 17.29
C ALA A 84 4.64 4.83 18.49
N ALA A 85 3.37 5.20 18.36
CA ALA A 85 2.57 5.77 19.43
C ALA A 85 2.33 4.76 20.58
N SER A 86 2.03 3.51 20.26
CA SER A 86 1.89 2.44 21.25
C SER A 86 3.19 2.22 22.04
N VAL A 87 4.33 2.07 21.35
CA VAL A 87 5.63 1.89 22.00
C VAL A 87 6.01 3.08 22.89
N SER A 88 5.71 4.31 22.45
CA SER A 88 5.93 5.52 23.25
C SER A 88 5.07 5.54 24.53
N THR A 89 3.81 5.13 24.41
CA THR A 89 2.88 5.04 25.54
C THR A 89 3.32 3.97 26.54
N ASP A 90 3.74 2.80 26.06
CA ASP A 90 4.25 1.70 26.89
C ASP A 90 5.52 2.12 27.64
N THR A 91 6.44 2.78 26.94
CA THR A 91 7.70 3.28 27.54
C THR A 91 7.41 4.32 28.63
N SER A 92 6.48 5.23 28.38
CA SER A 92 6.08 6.27 29.35
C SER A 92 5.41 5.65 30.58
N THR A 93 4.54 4.66 30.38
CA THR A 93 3.86 3.92 31.46
C THR A 93 4.86 3.13 32.30
N ALA A 94 5.79 2.41 31.66
CA ALA A 94 6.85 1.66 32.35
C ALA A 94 7.79 2.59 33.15
N GLY A 95 8.09 3.78 32.63
CA GLY A 95 8.90 4.79 33.33
C GLY A 95 8.17 5.47 34.50
N SER A 96 6.83 5.50 34.47
CA SER A 96 6.00 6.11 35.52
C SER A 96 5.67 5.16 36.68
N LEU A 97 5.90 3.85 36.53
CA LEU A 97 5.70 2.88 37.61
C LEU A 97 6.82 3.04 38.67
N PRO A 98 6.49 3.21 39.97
CA PRO A 98 7.49 3.33 41.01
C PRO A 98 8.37 2.07 41.08
N ARG A 99 9.69 2.27 41.13
CA ARG A 99 10.69 1.20 41.31
C ARG A 99 10.55 0.56 42.69
N GLY A 100 9.55 -0.29 42.91
CA GLY A 100 9.31 -0.86 44.23
C GLY A 100 8.18 -1.88 44.37
N VAL A 101 7.35 -2.11 43.36
CA VAL A 101 6.35 -3.18 43.43
C VAL A 101 6.95 -4.44 42.79
N ARG A 102 7.54 -5.29 43.63
CA ARG A 102 7.85 -6.69 43.33
C ARG A 102 6.78 -7.58 43.94
#